data_AF-V2YEX2-F1
#
_entry.id   AF-V2YEX2-F1
#
_cell.length_a   1.000
_cell.length_b   1.000
_cell.length_c   1.000
_cell.angle_alpha   90.00
_cell.angle_beta   90.00
_cell.angle_gamma   90.00
#
_symmetry.space_group_name_H-M   'P 1'
#
loop_
_entity.id
_entity.type
_entity.pdbx_description
1 polymer ?
#
loop_
_entity_poly.entity_id
_entity_poly.type
_entity_poly.pdbx_seq_one_letter_code
_entity_poly.pdbx_strand_id
1 'polypeptide(L)'
;MKKRAVSFVLTLILCLTLAPWALAADGMAYASTQSVEVDGAPVEFQMYALKDSDGNPTNYVKLRDVAHVLNSTPARFWVGYDGAIAIITGSVYVDQGSEMHTPYSGDRSYRRGGGPVRVDGALVSLESIILTDDQGGDYTYFKLRDLGEALGFTVGWTSQRGVYIETGVPAEPTGPIIPVQPETPTQPTYPTTPVHPTQPTYPTTPVNPAPPTQPSTPSGGTVYVTKTGKRYHYSSTCNGGTYYASTLSDALARGLTACNKCVN
;
A
#
# COMPACT_ATOMS: atom_id res chain seq x y z
N MET A 1 31.48 -22.40 63.73
CA MET A 1 30.35 -22.71 62.82
C MET A 1 29.31 -21.60 62.90
N LYS A 2 29.07 -20.86 61.81
CA LYS A 2 27.76 -20.32 61.38
C LYS A 2 27.97 -19.46 60.12
N LYS A 3 27.80 -20.10 58.96
CA LYS A 3 27.69 -19.44 57.65
C LYS A 3 26.31 -18.77 57.60
N ARG A 4 26.23 -17.48 57.29
CA ARG A 4 24.96 -16.81 56.96
C ARG A 4 24.94 -16.50 55.48
N ALA A 5 23.92 -17.02 54.82
CA ALA A 5 23.72 -17.05 53.39
C ALA A 5 23.43 -15.65 52.84
N VAL A 6 24.04 -15.38 51.69
CA VAL A 6 23.75 -14.24 50.81
C VAL A 6 22.44 -14.54 50.07
N SER A 7 21.46 -13.64 50.14
CA SER A 7 20.22 -13.74 49.37
C SER A 7 20.29 -12.75 48.20
N PHE A 8 20.53 -13.27 47.00
CA PHE A 8 20.41 -12.54 45.75
C PHE A 8 18.93 -12.41 45.38
N VAL A 9 18.41 -11.18 45.35
CA VAL A 9 17.12 -10.86 44.75
C VAL A 9 17.36 -10.66 43.25
N LEU A 10 16.96 -11.64 42.44
CA LEU A 10 16.95 -11.56 40.99
C LEU A 10 15.66 -10.86 40.55
N THR A 11 15.75 -9.55 40.30
CA THR A 11 14.63 -8.76 39.77
C THR A 11 14.43 -9.13 38.29
N LEU A 12 13.43 -9.96 38.02
CA LEU A 12 12.97 -10.26 36.66
C LEU A 12 12.26 -9.02 36.12
N ILE A 13 13.00 -8.20 35.37
CA ILE A 13 12.44 -7.09 34.58
C ILE A 13 11.65 -7.73 33.44
N LEU A 14 10.33 -7.78 33.58
CA LEU A 14 9.40 -8.09 32.49
C LEU A 14 9.47 -6.93 31.49
N CYS A 15 10.35 -7.05 30.51
CA CYS A 15 10.40 -6.17 29.35
C CYS A 15 9.09 -6.36 28.57
N LEU A 16 8.06 -5.58 28.92
CA LEU A 16 6.85 -5.46 28.12
C LEU A 16 7.27 -4.76 26.82
N THR A 17 7.67 -5.54 25.83
CA THR A 17 7.93 -5.04 24.48
C THR A 17 6.62 -4.47 23.97
N LEU A 18 6.51 -3.13 23.99
CA LEU A 18 5.59 -2.41 23.13
C LEU A 18 6.00 -2.76 21.71
N ALA A 19 5.41 -3.82 21.15
CA ALA A 19 5.47 -4.01 19.71
C ALA A 19 4.86 -2.74 19.12
N PRO A 20 5.61 -1.95 18.33
CA PRO A 20 5.03 -0.80 17.68
C PRO A 20 3.84 -1.31 16.87
N TRP A 21 2.68 -0.70 17.04
CA TRP A 21 1.55 -0.93 16.16
C TRP A 21 1.98 -0.51 14.77
N ALA A 22 2.49 -1.45 13.99
CA ALA A 22 2.72 -1.26 12.58
C ALA A 22 1.34 -1.03 11.96
N LEU A 23 1.03 0.23 11.68
CA LEU A 23 -0.15 0.58 10.89
C LEU A 23 -0.05 -0.20 9.59
N ALA A 24 -1.10 -0.96 9.27
CA ALA A 24 -1.13 -1.78 8.06
C ALA A 24 -0.89 -0.89 6.83
N ALA A 25 -0.03 -1.35 5.92
CA ALA A 25 0.17 -0.69 4.65
C ALA A 25 -1.06 -0.86 3.77
N ASP A 26 -1.39 0.18 3.00
CA ASP A 26 -2.52 0.17 2.06
C ASP A 26 -2.14 -0.44 0.70
N GLY A 27 -0.84 -0.50 0.38
CA GLY A 27 -0.33 -1.12 -0.83
C GLY A 27 1.16 -0.87 -1.07
N MET A 28 1.60 -1.13 -2.30
CA MET A 28 2.98 -0.88 -2.75
C MET A 28 3.04 0.37 -3.64
N ALA A 29 3.97 1.26 -3.31
CA ALA A 29 4.39 2.36 -4.15
C ALA A 29 5.71 1.98 -4.83
N TYR A 30 5.78 2.19 -6.14
CA TYR A 30 6.92 1.80 -6.95
C TYR A 30 7.89 2.96 -7.09
N ALA A 31 9.18 2.74 -6.85
CA ALA A 31 10.17 3.78 -7.08
C ALA A 31 10.15 4.19 -8.55
N SER A 32 10.01 5.49 -8.81
CA SER A 32 9.78 6.02 -10.15
C SER A 32 10.54 7.33 -10.36
N THR A 33 11.81 7.36 -9.94
CA THR A 33 12.72 8.46 -10.28
C THR A 33 12.74 8.65 -11.78
N GLN A 34 12.38 9.85 -12.23
CA GLN A 34 12.26 10.15 -13.65
C GLN A 34 12.63 11.61 -13.92
N SER A 35 13.12 11.84 -15.14
CA SER A 35 13.30 13.20 -15.68
C SER A 35 11.93 13.76 -16.06
N VAL A 36 11.59 14.90 -15.48
CA VAL A 36 10.39 15.69 -15.76
C VAL A 36 10.83 16.98 -16.44
N GLU A 37 10.22 17.31 -17.57
CA GLU A 37 10.48 18.58 -18.24
C GLU A 37 9.71 19.71 -17.54
N VAL A 38 10.40 20.70 -16.99
CA VAL A 38 9.80 21.88 -16.34
C VAL A 38 10.12 23.10 -17.19
N ASP A 39 9.09 23.68 -17.82
CA ASP A 39 9.23 24.82 -18.75
C ASP A 39 10.31 24.61 -19.83
N GLY A 40 10.42 23.38 -20.35
CA GLY A 40 11.41 22.98 -21.35
C GLY A 40 12.77 22.52 -20.79
N ALA A 41 13.00 22.64 -19.47
CA ALA A 41 14.23 22.19 -18.83
C ALA A 41 14.06 20.83 -18.13
N PRO A 42 14.93 19.84 -18.35
CA PRO A 42 14.83 18.56 -17.66
C PRO A 42 15.23 18.69 -16.18
N VAL A 43 14.41 18.13 -15.29
CA VAL A 43 14.64 18.06 -13.85
C VAL A 43 14.39 16.64 -13.37
N GLU A 44 15.35 16.05 -12.66
CA GLU A 44 15.16 14.73 -12.06
C GLU A 44 14.37 14.85 -10.76
N PHE A 45 13.20 14.21 -10.69
CA PHE A 45 12.46 14.07 -9.44
C PHE A 45 12.56 12.64 -8.90
N GLN A 46 12.80 12.53 -7.60
CA GLN A 46 12.73 11.26 -6.87
C GLN A 46 11.28 10.98 -6.46
N MET A 47 10.53 10.40 -7.40
CA MET A 47 9.10 10.16 -7.27
C MET A 47 8.79 8.69 -6.96
N TYR A 48 7.55 8.46 -6.55
CA TYR A 48 6.95 7.13 -6.46
C TYR A 48 5.69 7.07 -7.31
N ALA A 49 5.39 5.90 -7.87
CA ALA A 49 4.19 5.66 -8.64
C ALA A 49 3.25 4.70 -7.91
N LEU A 50 1.97 5.02 -7.89
CA LEU A 50 0.91 4.04 -7.64
C LEU A 50 0.37 3.57 -8.98
N LYS A 51 0.20 2.26 -9.16
CA LYS A 51 -0.36 1.68 -10.39
C LYS A 51 -1.84 1.39 -10.19
N ASP A 52 -2.65 1.70 -11.19
CA ASP A 52 -4.04 1.26 -11.25
C ASP A 52 -4.16 -0.23 -11.65
N SER A 53 -5.38 -0.73 -11.80
CA SER A 53 -5.64 -2.13 -12.20
C SER A 53 -5.07 -2.50 -13.57
N ASP A 54 -4.89 -1.52 -14.45
CA ASP A 54 -4.37 -1.69 -15.81
C ASP A 54 -2.84 -1.50 -15.85
N GLY A 55 -2.23 -1.16 -14.71
CA GLY A 55 -0.80 -0.94 -14.57
C GLY A 55 -0.34 0.48 -14.89
N ASN A 56 -1.25 1.42 -15.13
CA ASN A 56 -0.90 2.81 -15.44
C ASN A 56 -0.37 3.51 -14.18
N PRO A 57 0.81 4.14 -14.25
CA PRO A 57 1.39 4.82 -13.10
C PRO A 57 0.80 6.21 -12.88
N THR A 58 0.46 6.52 -11.63
CA THR A 58 0.22 7.88 -11.13
C THR A 58 1.39 8.31 -10.28
N ASN A 59 2.04 9.42 -10.61
CA ASN A 59 3.24 9.89 -9.92
C ASN A 59 2.93 10.74 -8.68
N TYR A 60 3.68 10.47 -7.62
CA TYR A 60 3.66 11.13 -6.32
C TYR A 60 5.04 11.70 -6.00
N VAL A 61 5.08 12.93 -5.48
CA VAL A 61 6.31 13.70 -5.24
C VAL A 61 6.23 14.45 -3.91
N LYS A 62 7.38 14.69 -3.27
CA LYS A 62 7.42 15.54 -2.07
C LYS A 62 7.08 16.98 -2.44
N LEU A 63 6.19 17.60 -1.68
CA LEU A 63 5.74 18.99 -1.90
C LEU A 63 6.91 19.99 -1.94
N ARG A 64 7.91 19.79 -1.07
CA ARG A 64 9.09 20.67 -0.98
C ARG A 64 10.04 20.54 -2.18
N ASP A 65 10.09 19.37 -2.82
CA ASP A 65 10.87 19.19 -4.05
C ASP A 65 10.26 20.02 -5.18
N VAL A 66 8.92 20.01 -5.28
CA VAL A 66 8.21 20.86 -6.26
C VAL A 66 8.42 22.34 -5.93
N ALA A 67 8.32 22.74 -4.65
CA ALA A 67 8.54 24.12 -4.22
C ALA A 67 9.96 24.62 -4.58
N HIS A 68 10.97 23.77 -4.36
CA HIS A 68 12.36 24.03 -4.73
C HIS A 68 12.51 24.25 -6.23
N VAL A 69 12.00 23.33 -7.04
CA VAL A 69 12.16 23.36 -8.51
C VAL A 69 11.41 24.54 -9.13
N LEU A 70 10.21 24.86 -8.64
CA LEU A 70 9.39 25.94 -9.20
C LEU A 70 9.73 27.33 -8.65
N ASN A 71 10.68 27.47 -7.72
CA ASN A 71 10.92 28.69 -6.96
C ASN A 71 11.31 29.91 -7.83
N SER A 72 11.93 29.68 -8.99
CA SER A 72 12.31 30.71 -9.96
C SER A 72 11.20 31.01 -10.99
N THR A 73 10.12 30.24 -10.99
CA THR A 73 9.02 30.34 -11.97
C THR A 73 7.89 31.25 -11.47
N PRO A 74 6.88 31.57 -12.32
CA PRO A 74 5.64 32.20 -11.87
C PRO A 74 4.80 31.34 -10.91
N ALA A 75 4.87 30.02 -11.01
CA ALA A 75 4.15 29.07 -10.15
C ALA A 75 4.89 28.74 -8.84
N ARG A 76 5.74 29.65 -8.36
CA ARG A 76 6.42 29.49 -7.06
C ARG A 76 5.42 29.50 -5.92
N PHE A 77 5.77 28.84 -4.82
CA PHE A 77 4.97 28.89 -3.60
C PHE A 77 5.84 28.59 -2.39
N TRP A 78 5.43 29.11 -1.24
CA TRP A 78 6.05 28.78 0.05
C TRP A 78 5.32 27.62 0.72
N VAL A 79 6.03 26.82 1.52
CA VAL A 79 5.48 25.69 2.29
C VAL A 79 5.81 25.84 3.77
N GLY A 80 4.79 25.71 4.61
CA GLY A 80 4.88 25.75 6.07
C GLY A 80 4.09 24.67 6.77
N TYR A 81 4.25 24.65 8.09
CA TYR A 81 3.51 23.77 8.98
C TYR A 81 3.15 24.51 10.28
N ASP A 82 1.85 24.60 10.56
CA ASP A 82 1.28 25.23 11.77
C ASP A 82 0.23 24.32 12.45
N GLY A 83 0.45 23.00 12.38
CA GLY A 83 -0.54 21.97 12.73
C GLY A 83 -1.35 21.48 11.53
N ALA A 84 -1.25 22.17 10.40
CA ALA A 84 -1.64 21.73 9.07
C ALA A 84 -0.53 22.10 8.07
N ILE A 85 -0.54 21.50 6.88
CA ILE A 85 0.33 21.99 5.79
C ILE A 85 -0.28 23.31 5.28
N ALA A 86 0.53 24.36 5.28
CA ALA A 86 0.15 25.66 4.75
C ALA A 86 0.98 25.98 3.51
N ILE A 87 0.32 26.39 2.43
CA ILE A 87 0.91 26.77 1.16
C ILE A 87 0.49 28.19 0.85
N ILE A 88 1.45 29.04 0.45
CA ILE A 88 1.20 30.41 0.02
C ILE A 88 1.69 30.55 -1.42
N THR A 89 0.77 30.69 -2.38
CA THR A 89 1.12 30.80 -3.80
C THR A 89 1.80 32.14 -4.09
N GLY A 90 2.66 32.18 -5.12
CA GLY A 90 3.45 33.35 -5.49
C GLY A 90 4.58 33.73 -4.52
N SER A 91 4.68 33.08 -3.37
CA SER A 91 5.71 33.36 -2.37
C SER A 91 7.01 32.57 -2.63
N VAL A 92 8.13 33.16 -2.24
CA VAL A 92 9.45 32.54 -2.37
C VAL A 92 9.59 31.38 -1.39
N TYR A 93 10.04 30.22 -1.89
CA TYR A 93 10.43 29.09 -1.07
C TYR A 93 11.86 29.25 -0.56
N VAL A 94 12.12 28.80 0.67
CA VAL A 94 13.46 28.74 1.27
C VAL A 94 13.74 27.29 1.62
N ASP A 95 14.78 26.74 1.01
CA ASP A 95 15.20 25.35 1.23
C ASP A 95 15.53 25.08 2.70
N GLN A 96 15.18 23.88 3.16
CA GLN A 96 15.45 23.41 4.53
C GLN A 96 16.54 22.33 4.56
N GLY A 97 17.15 22.01 3.41
CA GLY A 97 18.30 21.12 3.27
C GLY A 97 17.96 19.66 3.00
N SER A 98 16.71 19.34 2.70
CA SER A 98 16.25 17.96 2.39
C SER A 98 15.56 17.84 1.02
N GLU A 99 15.41 18.96 0.33
CA GLU A 99 14.86 19.06 -1.01
C GLU A 99 15.66 18.17 -1.96
N MET A 100 14.93 17.52 -2.87
CA MET A 100 15.49 16.64 -3.90
C MET A 100 16.26 15.42 -3.35
N HIS A 101 16.15 15.14 -2.04
CA HIS A 101 16.81 14.01 -1.40
C HIS A 101 15.83 13.09 -0.66
N THR A 102 15.78 11.84 -1.10
CA THR A 102 14.99 10.76 -0.52
C THR A 102 15.95 9.81 0.19
N PRO A 103 15.81 9.59 1.50
CA PRO A 103 16.79 8.83 2.30
C PRO A 103 16.66 7.31 2.15
N TYR A 104 15.94 6.85 1.13
CA TYR A 104 15.70 5.44 0.83
C TYR A 104 15.56 5.21 -0.67
N SER A 105 15.65 3.95 -1.06
CA SER A 105 15.53 3.49 -2.44
C SER A 105 14.61 2.26 -2.54
N GLY A 106 14.25 1.92 -3.77
CA GLY A 106 13.41 0.76 -4.08
C GLY A 106 11.94 0.98 -3.77
N ASP A 107 11.12 -0.01 -4.14
CA ASP A 107 9.68 0.01 -3.88
C ASP A 107 9.40 0.04 -2.37
N ARG A 108 8.34 0.74 -1.98
CA ARG A 108 7.98 0.99 -0.58
C ARG A 108 6.52 0.70 -0.34
N SER A 109 6.22 0.05 0.77
CA SER A 109 4.84 0.01 1.27
C SER A 109 4.40 1.43 1.60
N TYR A 110 3.16 1.78 1.24
CA TYR A 110 2.62 3.10 1.52
C TYR A 110 1.39 3.02 2.42
N ARG A 111 1.13 4.13 3.10
CA ARG A 111 -0.15 4.43 3.73
C ARG A 111 -0.76 5.65 3.05
N ARG A 112 -2.08 5.73 2.96
CA ARG A 112 -2.75 6.95 2.53
C ARG A 112 -2.40 8.08 3.49
N GLY A 113 -1.96 9.19 2.92
CA GLY A 113 -1.77 10.40 3.69
C GLY A 113 -3.12 10.93 4.15
N GLY A 114 -3.10 11.62 5.29
CA GLY A 114 -4.26 12.27 5.86
C GLY A 114 -3.83 13.59 6.48
N GLY A 115 -4.75 14.54 6.51
CA GLY A 115 -4.52 15.85 7.13
C GLY A 115 -4.95 17.00 6.23
N PRO A 116 -5.37 18.13 6.82
CA PRO A 116 -5.78 19.30 6.06
C PRO A 116 -4.57 19.95 5.39
N VAL A 117 -4.72 20.30 4.11
CA VAL A 117 -3.83 21.23 3.41
C VAL A 117 -4.56 22.54 3.20
N ARG A 118 -3.88 23.66 3.48
CA ARG A 118 -4.38 25.00 3.21
C ARG A 118 -3.58 25.63 2.09
N VAL A 119 -4.25 26.04 1.01
CA VAL A 119 -3.66 26.85 -0.06
C VAL A 119 -4.26 28.24 0.06
N ASP A 120 -3.42 29.25 0.33
CA ASP A 120 -3.83 30.64 0.53
C ASP A 120 -4.94 30.80 1.59
N GLY A 121 -4.87 29.97 2.63
CA GLY A 121 -5.83 29.92 3.74
C GLY A 121 -7.06 29.05 3.50
N ALA A 122 -7.36 28.68 2.25
CA ALA A 122 -8.48 27.81 1.88
C ALA A 122 -8.11 26.32 2.02
N LEU A 123 -9.04 25.50 2.52
CA LEU A 123 -8.82 24.05 2.61
C LEU A 123 -8.90 23.42 1.22
N VAL A 124 -7.88 22.62 0.88
CA VAL A 124 -7.79 21.89 -0.38
C VAL A 124 -7.57 20.41 -0.09
N SER A 125 -8.30 19.56 -0.82
CA SER A 125 -8.12 18.11 -0.78
C SER A 125 -7.06 17.72 -1.80
N LEU A 126 -5.90 17.27 -1.33
CA LEU A 126 -4.82 16.76 -2.17
C LEU A 126 -4.57 15.29 -1.85
N GLU A 127 -4.58 14.44 -2.89
CA GLU A 127 -4.25 13.02 -2.71
C GLU A 127 -2.78 12.87 -2.31
N SER A 128 -2.53 12.16 -1.22
CA SER A 128 -1.19 11.93 -0.70
C SER A 128 -0.98 10.50 -0.20
N ILE A 129 0.29 10.13 -0.12
CA ILE A 129 0.77 8.89 0.49
C ILE A 129 1.90 9.19 1.46
N ILE A 130 2.04 8.34 2.46
CA ILE A 130 3.14 8.35 3.42
C ILE A 130 4.00 7.12 3.15
N LEU A 131 5.28 7.37 2.94
CA LEU A 131 6.32 6.36 2.84
C LEU A 131 7.22 6.48 4.06
N THR A 132 7.44 5.36 4.75
CA THR A 132 8.26 5.30 5.94
C THR A 132 9.65 4.76 5.59
N ASP A 133 10.69 5.49 6.02
CA ASP A 133 12.07 5.07 5.84
C ASP A 133 12.47 3.91 6.78
N ASP A 134 13.70 3.42 6.65
CA ASP A 134 14.18 2.28 7.45
C ASP A 134 14.43 2.64 8.93
N GLN A 135 14.44 3.92 9.26
CA GLN A 135 14.58 4.44 10.62
C GLN A 135 13.22 4.80 11.25
N GLY A 136 12.12 4.61 10.53
CA GLY A 136 10.76 4.95 10.98
C GLY A 136 10.35 6.41 10.72
N GLY A 137 11.11 7.15 9.93
CA GLY A 137 10.78 8.51 9.49
C GLY A 137 9.71 8.52 8.40
N ASP A 138 8.66 9.31 8.59
CA ASP A 138 7.55 9.44 7.65
C ASP A 138 7.76 10.59 6.66
N TYR A 139 7.56 10.29 5.37
CA TYR A 139 7.66 11.25 4.29
C TYR A 139 6.37 11.29 3.51
N THR A 140 5.81 12.50 3.35
CA THR A 140 4.54 12.70 2.61
C THR A 140 4.83 13.04 1.15
N TYR A 141 4.22 12.29 0.25
CA TYR A 141 4.24 12.50 -1.19
C TYR A 141 2.84 12.81 -1.67
N PHE A 142 2.71 13.81 -2.54
CA PHE A 142 1.45 14.26 -3.12
C PHE A 142 1.38 13.88 -4.58
N LYS A 143 0.18 13.54 -5.05
CA LYS A 143 -0.08 13.31 -6.46
C LYS A 143 0.24 14.57 -7.26
N LEU A 144 1.16 14.46 -8.23
CA LEU A 144 1.72 15.63 -8.91
C LEU A 144 0.65 16.44 -9.66
N ARG A 145 -0.33 15.78 -10.29
CA ARG A 145 -1.42 16.48 -11.01
C ARG A 145 -2.31 17.29 -10.07
N ASP A 146 -2.64 16.77 -8.90
CA ASP A 146 -3.46 17.48 -7.91
C ASP A 146 -2.73 18.75 -7.42
N LEU A 147 -1.40 18.70 -7.28
CA LEU A 147 -0.60 19.89 -6.99
C LEU A 147 -0.68 20.92 -8.11
N GLY A 148 -0.60 20.49 -9.37
CA GLY A 148 -0.70 21.40 -10.51
C GLY A 148 -2.04 22.14 -10.54
N GLU A 149 -3.14 21.40 -10.37
CA GLU A 149 -4.48 21.99 -10.30
C GLU A 149 -4.62 22.98 -9.15
N ALA A 150 -4.14 22.63 -7.96
CA ALA A 150 -4.28 23.48 -6.77
C ALA A 150 -3.34 24.69 -6.74
N LEU A 151 -2.18 24.61 -7.39
CA LEU A 151 -1.11 25.62 -7.28
C LEU A 151 -0.89 26.41 -8.58
N GLY A 152 -1.69 26.14 -9.62
CA GLY A 152 -1.72 26.95 -10.83
C GLY A 152 -0.61 26.64 -11.84
N PHE A 153 -0.18 25.38 -11.94
CA PHE A 153 0.71 24.91 -13.00
C PHE A 153 0.15 23.68 -13.71
N THR A 154 0.46 23.53 -14.99
CA THR A 154 0.00 22.37 -15.77
C THR A 154 0.92 21.19 -15.54
N VAL A 155 0.34 20.00 -15.37
CA VAL A 155 1.06 18.72 -15.38
C VAL A 155 0.53 17.88 -16.52
N GLY A 156 1.38 17.45 -17.43
CA GLY A 156 0.98 16.67 -18.59
C GLY A 156 1.91 15.51 -18.88
N TRP A 157 1.54 14.75 -19.91
CA TRP A 157 2.39 13.70 -20.45
C TRP A 157 2.23 13.62 -21.97
N THR A 158 3.34 13.44 -22.68
CA THR A 158 3.34 12.98 -24.08
C THR A 158 4.41 11.91 -24.28
N SER A 159 4.30 11.11 -25.34
CA SER A 159 5.33 10.11 -25.66
C SER A 159 6.67 10.75 -26.06
N GLN A 160 6.66 12.00 -26.51
CA GLN A 160 7.87 12.74 -26.92
C GLN A 160 8.56 13.43 -25.74
N ARG A 161 7.80 14.01 -24.81
CA ARG A 161 8.34 14.79 -23.68
C ARG A 161 8.48 13.96 -22.41
N GLY A 162 7.74 12.86 -22.28
CA GLY A 162 7.49 12.25 -20.98
C GLY A 162 6.56 13.11 -20.13
N VAL A 163 6.71 13.04 -18.81
CA VAL A 163 5.98 13.92 -17.88
C VAL A 163 6.55 15.34 -18.00
N TYR A 164 5.67 16.34 -18.07
CA TYR A 164 6.08 17.74 -18.12
C TYR A 164 5.26 18.63 -17.18
N ILE A 165 5.86 19.74 -16.78
CA ILE A 165 5.28 20.82 -15.99
C ILE A 165 5.41 22.13 -16.77
N GLU A 166 4.33 22.90 -16.85
CA GLU A 166 4.35 24.26 -17.41
C GLU A 166 3.77 25.27 -16.42
N THR A 167 4.53 26.32 -16.14
CA THR A 167 4.23 27.31 -15.09
C THR A 167 3.79 28.67 -15.62
N GLY A 168 4.04 28.94 -16.91
CA GLY A 168 3.69 30.19 -17.58
C GLY A 168 2.29 30.23 -18.22
N VAL A 169 1.60 29.09 -18.22
CA VAL A 169 0.21 28.98 -18.65
C VAL A 169 -0.59 28.66 -17.40
N PRO A 170 -1.54 29.52 -16.96
CA PRO A 170 -2.46 29.12 -15.91
C PRO A 170 -3.07 27.77 -16.29
N ALA A 171 -3.13 26.81 -15.36
CA ALA A 171 -3.91 25.61 -15.59
C ALA A 171 -5.27 26.07 -16.15
N GLU A 172 -5.66 25.55 -17.33
CA GLU A 172 -6.96 25.91 -17.91
C GLU A 172 -7.98 25.80 -16.78
N PRO A 173 -8.82 26.83 -16.53
CA PRO A 173 -9.83 26.72 -15.50
C PRO A 173 -10.58 25.42 -15.80
N THR A 174 -10.51 24.46 -14.89
CA THR A 174 -11.49 23.39 -14.87
C THR A 174 -12.81 24.15 -14.89
N GLY A 175 -13.54 24.04 -16.01
CA GLY A 175 -14.81 24.74 -16.17
C GLY A 175 -15.62 24.55 -14.89
N PRO A 176 -16.47 25.53 -14.51
CA PRO A 176 -17.12 25.55 -13.19
C PRO A 176 -17.49 24.14 -12.81
N ILE A 177 -16.98 23.66 -11.66
CA ILE A 177 -17.30 22.33 -11.14
C ILE A 177 -18.82 22.28 -11.14
N ILE A 178 -19.42 21.71 -12.20
CA ILE A 178 -20.85 21.54 -12.25
C ILE A 178 -21.04 20.58 -11.09
N PRO A 179 -21.74 20.96 -10.02
CA PRO A 179 -22.05 19.99 -8.98
C PRO A 179 -22.62 18.81 -9.74
N VAL A 180 -21.96 17.65 -9.66
CA VAL A 180 -22.46 16.43 -10.29
C VAL A 180 -23.90 16.35 -9.80
N GLN A 181 -24.84 16.60 -10.71
CA GLN A 181 -26.25 16.54 -10.37
C GLN A 181 -26.40 15.15 -9.78
N PRO A 182 -26.90 14.99 -8.54
CA PRO A 182 -27.08 13.69 -7.95
C PRO A 182 -27.72 12.82 -9.02
N GLU A 183 -27.09 11.69 -9.34
CA GLU A 183 -27.67 10.77 -10.31
C GLU A 183 -29.13 10.60 -9.90
N THR A 184 -30.06 10.89 -10.81
CA THR A 184 -31.47 10.62 -10.54
C THR A 184 -31.53 9.18 -10.08
N PRO A 185 -32.04 8.89 -8.86
CA PRO A 185 -32.07 7.53 -8.35
C PRO A 185 -32.70 6.67 -9.43
N THR A 186 -31.97 5.65 -9.90
CA THR A 186 -32.55 4.66 -10.78
C THR A 186 -33.77 4.12 -10.06
N GLN A 187 -34.94 4.25 -10.70
CA GLN A 187 -36.20 3.74 -10.16
C GLN A 187 -35.96 2.30 -9.70
N PRO A 188 -36.35 1.91 -8.47
CA PRO A 188 -36.19 0.54 -8.02
C PRO A 188 -36.82 -0.38 -9.05
N THR A 189 -36.00 -1.25 -9.63
CA THR A 189 -36.48 -2.31 -10.49
C THR A 189 -37.38 -3.19 -9.64
N TYR A 190 -38.67 -3.23 -10.00
CA TYR A 190 -39.59 -4.19 -9.39
C TYR A 190 -39.01 -5.60 -9.56
N PRO A 191 -39.03 -6.44 -8.52
CA PRO A 191 -38.60 -7.81 -8.67
C PRO A 191 -39.46 -8.48 -9.75
N THR A 192 -38.82 -8.93 -10.81
CA THR A 192 -39.43 -9.86 -11.76
C THR A 192 -39.86 -11.10 -10.99
N THR A 193 -41.07 -11.57 -11.27
CA THR A 193 -41.65 -12.79 -10.69
C THR A 193 -40.63 -13.93 -10.75
N PRO A 194 -40.35 -14.65 -9.65
CA PRO A 194 -39.35 -15.71 -9.67
C PRO A 194 -39.73 -16.76 -10.71
N VAL A 195 -38.82 -17.01 -11.63
CA VAL A 195 -38.98 -18.08 -12.62
C VAL A 195 -38.85 -19.41 -11.89
N HIS A 196 -39.86 -20.27 -12.05
CA HIS A 196 -39.87 -21.61 -11.45
C HIS A 196 -38.64 -22.39 -11.94
N PRO A 197 -37.78 -22.91 -11.05
CA PRO A 197 -36.55 -23.58 -11.46
C PRO A 197 -36.88 -24.84 -12.27
N THR A 198 -36.27 -24.95 -13.45
CA THR A 198 -36.26 -26.17 -14.23
C THR A 198 -35.48 -27.25 -13.48
N GLN A 199 -36.07 -28.45 -13.39
CA GLN A 199 -35.49 -29.61 -12.74
C GLN A 199 -34.12 -29.96 -13.36
N PRO A 200 -33.07 -30.21 -12.56
CA PRO A 200 -31.75 -30.51 -13.08
C PRO A 200 -31.74 -31.85 -13.83
N THR A 201 -31.25 -31.82 -15.07
CA THR A 201 -30.86 -33.01 -15.82
C THR A 201 -29.51 -33.51 -15.33
N TYR A 202 -29.45 -34.80 -14.98
CA TYR A 202 -28.23 -35.46 -14.53
C TYR A 202 -27.17 -35.51 -15.65
N PRO A 203 -25.91 -35.11 -15.38
CA PRO A 203 -24.83 -35.24 -16.34
C PRO A 203 -24.39 -36.71 -16.48
N THR A 204 -24.28 -37.17 -17.72
CA THR A 204 -23.58 -38.42 -18.07
C THR A 204 -22.10 -38.33 -17.74
N THR A 205 -21.56 -39.40 -17.16
CA THR A 205 -20.17 -39.52 -16.70
C THR A 205 -19.16 -39.30 -17.84
N PRO A 206 -18.18 -38.37 -17.67
CA PRO A 206 -17.06 -38.24 -18.60
C PRO A 206 -16.00 -39.33 -18.35
N VAL A 207 -15.44 -39.85 -19.44
CA VAL A 207 -14.31 -40.79 -19.44
C VAL A 207 -13.01 -39.99 -19.26
N ASN A 208 -12.20 -40.35 -18.25
CA ASN A 208 -10.99 -39.59 -17.91
C ASN A 208 -9.71 -40.14 -18.59
N PRO A 209 -8.83 -39.30 -19.16
CA PRO A 209 -7.47 -39.69 -19.57
C PRO A 209 -6.51 -39.82 -18.38
N ALA A 210 -5.36 -40.47 -18.61
CA ALA A 210 -4.35 -40.79 -17.58
C ALA A 210 -3.50 -39.58 -17.11
N PRO A 211 -3.02 -39.55 -15.84
CA PRO A 211 -2.17 -38.47 -15.30
C PRO A 211 -0.65 -38.81 -15.39
N PRO A 212 0.27 -37.83 -15.50
CA PRO A 212 0.88 -37.18 -14.31
C PRO A 212 1.24 -35.67 -14.55
N THR A 213 1.60 -34.79 -13.60
CA THR A 213 2.47 -34.90 -12.41
C THR A 213 2.20 -33.76 -11.37
N GLN A 214 2.37 -34.12 -10.09
CA GLN A 214 2.52 -33.43 -8.76
C GLN A 214 2.92 -31.91 -8.66
N PRO A 215 2.92 -31.27 -7.45
CA PRO A 215 1.85 -31.02 -6.45
C PRO A 215 1.69 -29.53 -6.05
N SER A 216 0.49 -29.14 -5.60
CA SER A 216 0.25 -27.89 -4.85
C SER A 216 -0.29 -28.22 -3.45
N THR A 217 0.32 -27.63 -2.43
CA THR A 217 -0.04 -27.76 -1.00
C THR A 217 -1.38 -27.07 -0.69
N PRO A 218 -2.32 -27.69 0.05
CA PRO A 218 -3.61 -27.06 0.37
C PRO A 218 -3.53 -26.17 1.62
N SER A 219 -4.11 -24.97 1.51
CA SER A 219 -4.46 -24.09 2.61
C SER A 219 -5.68 -24.64 3.36
N GLY A 220 -5.59 -24.78 4.68
CA GLY A 220 -6.75 -24.91 5.59
C GLY A 220 -7.29 -26.30 5.93
N GLY A 221 -6.70 -27.39 5.44
CA GLY A 221 -7.21 -28.75 5.70
C GLY A 221 -6.87 -29.30 7.09
N THR A 222 -7.83 -29.98 7.72
CA THR A 222 -7.59 -30.83 8.91
C THR A 222 -6.40 -31.76 8.67
N VAL A 223 -5.43 -31.75 9.58
CA VAL A 223 -4.30 -32.69 9.59
C VAL A 223 -4.46 -33.70 10.72
N TYR A 224 -3.76 -34.81 10.60
CA TYR A 224 -3.81 -35.92 11.55
C TYR A 224 -2.46 -36.08 12.22
N VAL A 225 -2.45 -36.15 13.55
CA VAL A 225 -1.23 -36.25 14.37
C VAL A 225 -1.36 -37.42 15.33
N THR A 226 -0.23 -38.00 15.74
CA THR A 226 -0.20 -38.95 16.85
C THR A 226 0.20 -38.24 18.15
N LYS A 227 -0.09 -38.85 19.30
CA LYS A 227 0.15 -38.22 20.61
C LYS A 227 1.63 -37.90 20.86
N THR A 228 2.55 -38.69 20.30
CA THR A 228 4.01 -38.58 20.49
C THR A 228 4.80 -38.45 19.19
N GLY A 229 4.14 -38.40 18.03
CA GLY A 229 4.80 -38.36 16.73
C GLY A 229 5.49 -37.02 16.46
N LYS A 230 6.51 -37.07 15.58
CA LYS A 230 7.25 -35.88 15.10
C LYS A 230 6.71 -35.33 13.78
N ARG A 231 5.63 -35.92 13.26
CA ARG A 231 5.09 -35.60 11.93
C ARG A 231 3.59 -35.41 11.97
N TYR A 232 3.10 -34.53 11.11
CA TYR A 232 1.67 -34.43 10.79
C TYR A 232 1.39 -35.11 9.45
N HIS A 233 0.17 -35.57 9.29
CA HIS A 233 -0.30 -36.37 8.16
C HIS A 233 -1.53 -35.72 7.53
N TYR A 234 -1.68 -35.81 6.21
CA TYR A 234 -2.89 -35.33 5.53
C TYR A 234 -4.00 -36.40 5.49
N SER A 235 -3.71 -37.62 5.96
CA SER A 235 -4.65 -38.73 6.06
C SER A 235 -4.54 -39.43 7.42
N SER A 236 -5.68 -39.79 8.00
CA SER A 236 -5.81 -40.54 9.26
C SER A 236 -5.50 -42.04 9.12
N THR A 237 -5.24 -42.53 7.91
CA THR A 237 -4.91 -43.94 7.65
C THR A 237 -3.45 -44.13 7.25
N CYS A 238 -2.67 -43.05 7.17
CA CYS A 238 -1.27 -43.12 6.77
C CYS A 238 -0.46 -43.96 7.77
N ASN A 239 0.15 -45.06 7.34
CA ASN A 239 1.08 -45.88 8.16
C ASN A 239 0.46 -46.57 9.40
N GLY A 240 -0.87 -46.74 9.44
CA GLY A 240 -1.56 -47.65 10.37
C GLY A 240 -1.56 -47.26 11.85
N GLY A 241 -1.18 -46.04 12.20
CA GLY A 241 -1.20 -45.53 13.57
C GLY A 241 -2.59 -45.10 14.06
N THR A 242 -2.70 -44.82 15.37
CA THR A 242 -3.86 -44.13 15.95
C THR A 242 -3.67 -42.63 15.83
N TYR A 243 -4.55 -41.97 15.08
CA TYR A 243 -4.45 -40.55 14.74
C TYR A 243 -5.55 -39.71 15.39
N TYR A 244 -5.21 -38.46 15.68
CA TYR A 244 -6.11 -37.43 16.19
C TYR A 244 -6.15 -36.28 15.19
N ALA A 245 -7.34 -35.75 14.92
CA ALA A 245 -7.51 -34.57 14.08
C ALA A 245 -6.92 -33.32 14.78
N SER A 246 -6.30 -32.45 14.00
CA SER A 246 -5.67 -31.21 14.43
C SER A 246 -5.73 -30.19 13.29
N THR A 247 -5.46 -28.93 13.58
CA THR A 247 -5.17 -27.93 12.55
C THR A 247 -3.70 -28.00 12.14
N LEU A 248 -3.38 -27.56 10.92
CA LEU A 248 -2.01 -27.45 10.46
C LEU A 248 -1.21 -26.46 11.31
N SER A 249 -1.83 -25.36 11.74
CA SER A 249 -1.21 -24.38 12.63
C SER A 249 -0.83 -24.98 13.98
N ASP A 250 -1.69 -25.78 14.61
CA ASP A 250 -1.38 -26.42 15.90
C ASP A 250 -0.29 -27.49 15.76
N ALA A 251 -0.26 -28.19 14.63
CA ALA A 251 0.79 -29.16 14.33
C ALA A 251 2.15 -28.48 14.14
N LEU A 252 2.19 -27.35 13.42
CA LEU A 252 3.41 -26.56 13.23
C LEU A 252 3.88 -25.90 14.54
N ALA A 253 2.96 -25.40 15.36
CA ALA A 253 3.27 -24.83 16.68
C ALA A 253 3.89 -25.89 17.64
N ARG A 254 3.55 -27.17 17.45
CA ARG A 254 4.16 -28.31 18.15
C ARG A 254 5.50 -28.76 17.54
N GLY A 255 6.00 -28.09 16.50
CA GLY A 255 7.25 -28.42 15.83
C GLY A 255 7.18 -29.68 14.95
N LEU A 256 5.99 -30.08 14.51
CA LEU A 256 5.81 -31.26 13.67
C LEU A 256 6.12 -30.94 12.20
N THR A 257 6.71 -31.90 11.49
CA THR A 257 7.01 -31.78 10.05
C THR A 257 6.06 -32.62 9.20
N ALA A 258 5.90 -32.30 7.92
CA ALA A 258 5.03 -33.11 7.05
C ALA A 258 5.52 -34.56 6.94
N CYS A 259 4.61 -35.52 6.96
CA CYS A 259 4.96 -36.90 6.64
C CYS A 259 5.38 -37.02 5.17
N ASN A 260 6.58 -37.56 4.90
CA ASN A 260 7.09 -37.74 3.53
C ASN A 260 6.19 -38.64 2.67
N LYS A 261 5.39 -39.52 3.29
CA LYS A 261 4.39 -40.36 2.60
C LYS A 261 3.06 -39.66 2.33
N CYS A 262 2.82 -38.51 2.94
CA CYS A 262 1.58 -37.75 2.73
C CYS A 262 1.75 -36.60 1.74
N VAL A 263 2.99 -36.22 1.40
CA VAL A 263 3.32 -35.12 0.47
C VAL A 263 3.83 -35.61 -0.88
N ASN A 264 4.15 -36.90 -0.99
CA ASN A 264 4.43 -37.63 -2.22
C ASN A 264 3.26 -38.55 -2.54
#